data_AF-F4PJN9-F1
#
_entry.id   AF-F4PJN9-F1
#
_cell.length_a   1.000
_cell.length_b   1.000
_cell.length_c   1.000
_cell.angle_alpha   90.00
_cell.angle_beta   90.00
_cell.angle_gamma   90.00
#
_symmetry.space_group_name_H-M   'P 1'
#
loop_
_entity.id
_entity.type
_entity.pdbx_description
1 polymer ?
#
loop_
_entity_poly.entity_id
_entity_poly.type
_entity_poly.pdbx_seq_one_letter_code
_entity_poly.pdbx_strand_id
1 'polypeptide(L)'
;MGNHTLKNIQFVENRLLGIWGAPSMVYMELAGYAKLFDMVSERQSVNGNEINQMWSHVINLSTNDMPLKPLSKIEEFFCDHFNTTYMCKGRYLDNERFNGYYMEFVKGDYWSKVGDGTYNSYDCGKPGNLKYFSPVSIGTQWHMLTSGFAHHLISDIKSLETLMSLKFSYIPDESFYQAAWRTYSQDDFESNYHRDTMWDKVTTSQHSRYSVDLEDLDTIPKHLMFIRKVYTNQVKEAIISKFLTV
;
A
#
# COMPACT_ATOMS: atom_id res chain seq x y z
N MET A 1 1.44 14.82 37.54
CA MET A 1 2.14 14.93 36.24
C MET A 1 2.05 13.57 35.56
N GLY A 2 1.12 13.42 34.61
CA GLY A 2 0.88 12.15 33.94
C GLY A 2 2.06 11.80 33.05
N ASN A 3 2.56 10.58 33.20
CA ASN A 3 3.64 10.02 32.40
C ASN A 3 3.10 9.71 30.99
N HIS A 4 2.84 10.75 30.19
CA HIS A 4 2.45 10.60 28.79
C HIS A 4 3.71 10.31 27.99
N THR A 5 4.17 9.06 28.03
CA THR A 5 5.08 8.55 27.00
C THR A 5 4.34 8.70 25.68
N LEU A 6 4.73 9.67 24.85
CA LEU A 6 4.20 9.83 23.50
C LEU A 6 4.59 8.55 22.73
N LYS A 7 3.66 7.59 22.68
CA LYS A 7 3.86 6.34 21.97
C LYS A 7 3.74 6.63 20.48
N ASN A 8 4.87 6.72 19.80
CA ASN A 8 5.00 6.79 18.35
C ASN A 8 4.74 5.44 17.66
N ILE A 9 4.42 4.39 18.43
CA ILE A 9 4.06 3.06 17.95
C ILE A 9 2.71 2.70 18.58
N GLN A 10 1.75 2.33 17.73
CA GLN A 10 0.45 1.82 18.16
C GLN A 10 0.03 0.61 17.34
N PHE A 11 -0.73 -0.29 17.96
CA PHE A 11 -1.38 -1.40 17.29
C PHE A 11 -2.85 -1.06 17.08
N VAL A 12 -3.38 -1.33 15.89
CA VAL A 12 -4.83 -1.24 15.65
C VAL A 12 -5.52 -2.35 16.44
N GLU A 13 -6.43 -1.97 17.35
CA GLU A 13 -7.10 -2.90 18.28
C GLU A 13 -8.07 -3.85 17.56
N ASN A 14 -8.87 -3.31 16.62
CA ASN A 14 -9.82 -4.08 15.81
C ASN A 14 -9.16 -4.61 14.54
N ARG A 15 -8.25 -5.58 14.70
CA ARG A 15 -7.51 -6.18 13.59
C ARG A 15 -8.47 -6.84 12.61
N LEU A 16 -8.44 -6.39 11.37
CA LEU A 16 -9.12 -7.06 10.27
C LEU A 16 -8.30 -8.28 9.84
N LEU A 17 -8.97 -9.37 9.51
CA LEU A 17 -8.32 -10.54 8.93
C LEU A 17 -7.93 -10.22 7.49
N GLY A 18 -6.65 -9.91 7.28
CA GLY A 18 -6.07 -9.72 5.95
C GLY A 18 -6.05 -11.03 5.18
N ILE A 19 -6.79 -11.09 4.07
CA ILE A 19 -6.78 -12.21 3.14
C ILE A 19 -6.13 -11.72 1.85
N TRP A 20 -5.12 -12.43 1.39
CA TRP A 20 -4.40 -12.04 0.18
C TRP A 20 -5.37 -11.94 -1.01
N GLY A 21 -5.32 -10.79 -1.71
CA GLY A 21 -6.17 -10.48 -2.85
C GLY A 21 -7.60 -10.08 -2.49
N ALA A 22 -7.95 -9.92 -1.21
CA ALA A 22 -9.27 -9.48 -0.77
C ALA A 22 -9.31 -7.99 -0.39
N PRO A 23 -10.48 -7.33 -0.44
CA PRO A 23 -10.68 -5.96 0.03
C PRO A 23 -10.23 -5.68 1.46
N SER A 24 -10.15 -6.72 2.31
CA SER A 24 -9.67 -6.55 3.69
C SER A 24 -8.25 -6.01 3.76
N MET A 25 -7.40 -6.24 2.74
CA MET A 25 -6.06 -5.65 2.65
C MET A 25 -6.12 -4.12 2.58
N VAL A 26 -7.01 -3.56 1.75
CA VAL A 26 -7.22 -2.11 1.65
C VAL A 26 -7.80 -1.55 2.94
N TYR A 27 -8.78 -2.25 3.53
CA TYR A 27 -9.40 -1.82 4.78
C TYR A 27 -8.39 -1.74 5.93
N MET A 28 -7.43 -2.67 5.99
CA MET A 28 -6.37 -2.65 7.01
C MET A 28 -5.51 -1.39 6.90
N GLU A 29 -5.14 -0.99 5.69
CA GLU A 29 -4.35 0.22 5.47
C GLU A 29 -5.13 1.49 5.80
N LEU A 30 -6.38 1.60 5.35
CA LEU A 30 -7.24 2.75 5.66
C LEU A 30 -7.51 2.89 7.16
N ALA A 31 -7.72 1.78 7.87
CA ALA A 31 -7.83 1.79 9.32
C ALA A 31 -6.53 2.26 9.98
N GLY A 32 -5.37 1.89 9.42
CA GLY A 32 -4.07 2.40 9.83
C GLY A 32 -3.96 3.92 9.63
N TYR A 33 -4.40 4.44 8.48
CA TYR A 33 -4.34 5.88 8.19
C TYR A 33 -5.24 6.67 9.13
N ALA A 34 -6.48 6.23 9.34
CA ALA A 34 -7.38 6.83 10.33
C ALA A 34 -6.72 6.90 11.70
N LYS A 35 -6.08 5.80 12.14
CA LYS A 35 -5.38 5.79 13.42
C LYS A 35 -4.18 6.74 13.47
N LEU A 36 -3.45 6.92 12.38
CA LEU A 36 -2.36 7.91 12.32
C LEU A 36 -2.87 9.35 12.50
N PHE A 37 -4.06 9.68 11.96
CA PHE A 37 -4.69 10.99 12.17
C PHE A 37 -5.25 11.15 13.59
N ASP A 38 -5.83 10.09 14.17
CA ASP A 38 -6.24 10.10 15.59
C ASP A 38 -5.03 10.39 16.48
N MET A 39 -3.89 9.74 16.22
CA MET A 39 -2.66 9.99 16.96
C MET A 39 -2.16 11.43 16.82
N VAL A 40 -2.33 12.09 15.66
CA VAL A 40 -2.00 13.52 15.51
C VAL A 40 -2.94 14.37 16.37
N SER A 41 -4.25 14.10 16.31
CA SER A 41 -5.27 14.82 17.06
C SER A 41 -5.08 14.68 18.58
N GLU A 42 -4.77 13.48 19.05
CA GLU A 42 -4.42 13.19 20.45
C GLU A 42 -3.24 14.05 20.90
N ARG A 43 -2.14 14.08 20.13
CA ARG A 43 -0.95 14.87 20.50
C ARG A 43 -1.21 16.38 20.47
N GLN A 44 -1.99 16.87 19.50
CA GLN A 44 -2.39 18.28 19.43
C GLN A 44 -3.25 18.69 20.63
N SER A 45 -4.15 17.81 21.09
CA SER A 45 -5.00 18.07 22.27
C SER A 45 -4.19 18.20 23.57
N VAL A 46 -3.02 17.55 23.65
CA VAL A 46 -2.14 17.58 24.83
C VAL A 46 -1.14 18.72 24.78
N ASN A 47 -0.53 18.96 23.61
CA ASN A 47 0.60 19.89 23.46
C ASN A 47 0.21 21.26 22.91
N GLY A 48 -1.06 21.45 22.55
CA GLY A 48 -1.53 22.64 21.82
C GLY A 48 -1.20 22.60 20.33
N ASN A 49 -1.77 23.55 19.58
CA ASN A 49 -1.66 23.63 18.12
C ASN A 49 -0.40 24.38 17.63
N GLU A 50 0.55 24.70 18.51
CA GLU A 50 1.69 25.57 18.18
C GLU A 50 2.78 24.87 17.34
N ILE A 51 2.80 23.54 17.33
CA ILE A 51 3.77 22.74 16.55
C ILE A 51 2.99 21.92 15.51
N ASN A 52 3.41 22.00 14.24
CA ASN A 52 2.90 21.09 13.22
C ASN A 52 3.38 19.67 13.54
N GLN A 53 2.49 18.85 14.09
CA GLN A 53 2.76 17.45 14.46
C GLN A 53 2.27 16.46 13.40
N MET A 54 1.93 16.98 12.22
CA MET A 54 1.53 16.18 11.07
C MET A 54 2.76 15.48 10.48
N TRP A 55 2.60 14.20 10.18
CA TRP A 55 3.58 13.44 9.42
C TRP A 55 3.47 13.82 7.93
N SER A 56 4.58 13.75 7.20
CA SER A 56 4.59 14.13 5.79
C SER A 56 4.00 13.03 4.91
N HIS A 57 4.45 11.80 5.12
CA HIS A 57 4.08 10.64 4.31
C HIS A 57 3.74 9.42 5.16
N VAL A 58 2.90 8.55 4.62
CA VAL A 58 2.69 7.18 5.07
C VAL A 58 3.34 6.21 4.09
N ILE A 59 4.10 5.25 4.62
CA ILE A 59 4.81 4.22 3.84
C ILE A 59 4.26 2.87 4.29
N ASN A 60 3.69 2.09 3.38
CA ASN A 60 3.19 0.77 3.73
C ASN A 60 4.28 -0.31 3.59
N LEU A 61 4.49 -1.12 4.63
CA LEU A 61 5.55 -2.14 4.64
C LEU A 61 4.96 -3.48 5.10
N SER A 62 5.51 -4.58 4.58
CA SER A 62 5.27 -5.91 5.13
C SER A 62 6.43 -6.36 6.02
N THR A 63 6.25 -7.50 6.67
CA THR A 63 7.30 -8.14 7.49
C THR A 63 8.53 -8.59 6.69
N ASN A 64 8.45 -8.60 5.35
CA ASN A 64 9.54 -9.02 4.47
C ASN A 64 10.11 -7.87 3.62
N ASP A 65 9.73 -6.63 3.92
CA ASP A 65 10.37 -5.44 3.36
C ASP A 65 11.60 -5.07 4.20
N MET A 66 12.66 -4.62 3.53
CA MET A 66 13.87 -4.11 4.18
C MET A 66 14.26 -2.76 3.58
N PRO A 67 14.71 -1.79 4.39
CA PRO A 67 15.25 -0.55 3.89
C PRO A 67 16.64 -0.75 3.26
N LEU A 68 16.93 0.03 2.22
CA LEU A 68 18.20 0.12 1.50
C LEU A 68 18.90 1.47 1.72
N LYS A 69 18.33 2.33 2.57
CA LYS A 69 18.84 3.65 2.92
C LYS A 69 18.74 3.85 4.43
N PRO A 70 19.72 4.52 5.07
CA PRO A 70 19.57 4.98 6.45
C PRO A 70 18.37 5.91 6.59
N LEU A 71 17.74 5.92 7.78
CA LEU A 71 16.54 6.74 8.03
C LEU A 71 16.77 8.21 7.68
N SER A 72 17.93 8.78 8.01
CA SER A 72 18.28 10.17 7.69
C SER A 72 18.21 10.49 6.19
N LYS A 73 18.55 9.52 5.32
CA LYS A 73 18.46 9.69 3.86
C LYS A 73 17.05 9.54 3.34
N ILE A 74 16.22 8.74 4.01
CA ILE A 74 14.79 8.65 3.71
C ILE A 74 14.08 9.95 4.13
N GLU A 75 14.43 10.49 5.30
CA GLU A 75 13.90 11.78 5.79
C GLU A 75 14.30 12.94 4.87
N GLU A 76 15.57 13.05 4.52
CA GLU A 76 16.08 14.06 3.56
C GLU A 76 15.28 14.03 2.25
N PHE A 77 15.05 12.84 1.70
CA PHE A 77 14.26 12.67 0.48
C PHE A 77 12.84 13.21 0.60
N PHE A 78 12.11 12.89 1.69
CA PHE A 78 10.74 13.36 1.86
C PHE A 78 10.67 14.84 2.25
N CYS A 79 11.72 15.42 2.80
CA CYS A 79 11.81 16.87 2.99
C CYS A 79 11.92 17.59 1.64
N ASP A 80 12.74 17.06 0.72
CA ASP A 80 12.92 17.64 -0.61
C ASP A 80 11.68 17.45 -1.51
N HIS A 81 10.83 16.47 -1.20
CA HIS A 81 9.65 16.11 -1.99
C HIS A 81 8.38 16.02 -1.12
N PHE A 82 8.14 17.04 -0.30
CA PHE A 82 7.11 17.01 0.74
C PHE A 82 5.67 16.83 0.21
N ASN A 83 5.39 17.26 -1.03
CA ASN A 83 4.07 17.21 -1.65
C ASN A 83 3.97 16.14 -2.76
N THR A 84 4.77 15.07 -2.70
CA THR A 84 4.82 14.07 -3.77
C THR A 84 4.32 12.71 -3.29
N THR A 85 3.30 12.18 -3.96
CA THR A 85 2.84 10.81 -3.78
C THR A 85 3.58 9.87 -4.73
N TYR A 86 4.12 8.78 -4.18
CA TYR A 86 4.90 7.78 -4.89
C TYR A 86 4.14 6.46 -4.98
N MET A 87 3.69 6.12 -6.18
CA MET A 87 2.87 4.93 -6.40
C MET A 87 3.02 4.45 -7.84
N CYS A 88 3.13 3.14 -8.05
CA CYS A 88 3.16 2.61 -9.42
C CYS A 88 1.84 2.88 -10.15
N LYS A 89 1.95 3.38 -11.39
CA LYS A 89 0.86 3.45 -12.37
C LYS A 89 1.18 2.50 -13.51
N GLY A 90 0.56 1.33 -13.50
CA GLY A 90 0.72 0.30 -14.53
C GLY A 90 -0.40 0.33 -15.58
N ARG A 91 -0.59 -0.82 -16.23
CA ARG A 91 -1.55 -1.01 -17.32
C ARG A 91 -3.00 -0.93 -16.81
N TYR A 92 -3.93 -0.66 -17.71
CA TYR A 92 -5.36 -0.62 -17.39
C TYR A 92 -5.87 -1.94 -16.81
N LEU A 93 -6.92 -1.86 -15.98
CA LEU A 93 -7.56 -3.00 -15.34
C LEU A 93 -7.81 -4.13 -16.34
N ASP A 94 -7.29 -5.31 -16.00
CA ASP A 94 -7.71 -6.56 -16.60
C ASP A 94 -9.14 -6.86 -16.16
N ASN A 95 -10.04 -7.10 -17.11
CA ASN A 95 -11.43 -7.46 -16.84
C ASN A 95 -11.53 -8.74 -15.99
N GLU A 96 -10.48 -9.57 -15.96
CA GLU A 96 -10.39 -10.76 -15.12
C GLU A 96 -10.52 -10.45 -13.61
N ARG A 97 -10.12 -9.26 -13.14
CA ARG A 97 -10.20 -8.91 -11.71
C ARG A 97 -11.62 -8.74 -11.18
N PHE A 98 -12.61 -8.59 -12.06
CA PHE A 98 -14.03 -8.52 -11.71
C PHE A 98 -14.80 -9.80 -12.04
N ASN A 99 -14.13 -10.77 -12.66
CA ASN A 99 -14.78 -11.97 -13.12
C ASN A 99 -15.26 -12.80 -11.91
N GLY A 100 -16.58 -12.95 -11.78
CA GLY A 100 -17.21 -13.74 -10.71
C GLY A 100 -16.67 -15.17 -10.63
N TYR A 101 -16.38 -15.80 -11.78
CA TYR A 101 -15.73 -17.11 -11.83
C TYR A 101 -14.36 -17.09 -11.14
N TYR A 102 -13.57 -16.03 -11.32
CA TYR A 102 -12.25 -15.92 -10.70
C TYR A 102 -12.34 -15.70 -9.18
N MET A 103 -13.33 -14.92 -8.73
CA MET A 103 -13.57 -14.68 -7.30
C MET A 103 -14.13 -15.91 -6.57
N GLU A 104 -15.03 -16.67 -7.20
CA GLU A 104 -15.74 -17.78 -6.56
C GLU A 104 -15.01 -19.13 -6.71
N PHE A 105 -14.31 -19.34 -7.83
CA PHE A 105 -13.85 -20.68 -8.23
C PHE A 105 -12.33 -20.90 -8.02
N VAL A 106 -11.51 -19.84 -8.12
CA VAL A 106 -10.03 -19.98 -8.08
C VAL A 106 -9.47 -19.94 -6.65
N LYS A 107 -10.21 -19.39 -5.68
CA LYS A 107 -9.72 -19.10 -4.31
C LYS A 107 -10.64 -19.63 -3.21
N GLY A 108 -11.21 -20.83 -3.41
CA GLY A 108 -12.18 -21.52 -2.55
C GLY A 108 -12.12 -21.24 -1.03
N ASP A 109 -13.29 -21.35 -0.39
CA ASP A 109 -13.59 -21.18 1.04
C ASP A 109 -13.32 -19.82 1.71
N TYR A 110 -12.48 -18.95 1.14
CA TYR A 110 -12.18 -17.62 1.71
C TYR A 110 -13.16 -16.51 1.31
N TRP A 111 -13.91 -16.73 0.23
CA TRP A 111 -14.89 -15.80 -0.27
C TRP A 111 -16.28 -16.41 -0.07
N SER A 112 -17.17 -15.65 0.58
CA SER A 112 -18.57 -16.04 0.67
C SER A 112 -19.10 -16.20 -0.75
N LYS A 113 -19.59 -17.40 -1.09
CA LYS A 113 -20.35 -17.61 -2.32
C LYS A 113 -21.56 -16.68 -2.27
N VAL A 114 -21.55 -15.66 -3.11
CA VAL A 114 -22.70 -14.77 -3.27
C VAL A 114 -23.53 -15.43 -4.36
N GLY A 115 -24.79 -15.81 -4.07
CA GLY A 115 -25.57 -16.64 -5.01
C GLY A 115 -25.62 -16.03 -6.41
N ASP A 116 -25.61 -16.88 -7.45
CA ASP A 116 -25.54 -16.51 -8.87
C ASP A 116 -26.55 -15.41 -9.30
N GLY A 117 -27.69 -15.34 -8.60
CA GLY A 117 -28.71 -14.31 -8.82
C GLY A 117 -28.30 -12.92 -8.32
N THR A 118 -27.49 -12.81 -7.27
CA THR A 118 -27.09 -11.52 -6.67
C THR A 118 -26.10 -10.77 -7.55
N TYR A 119 -25.12 -11.46 -8.14
CA TYR A 119 -24.20 -10.86 -9.12
C TYR A 119 -24.95 -10.26 -10.31
N ASN A 120 -25.87 -11.03 -10.89
CA ASN A 120 -26.64 -10.61 -12.05
C ASN A 120 -27.67 -9.51 -11.73
N SER A 121 -28.25 -9.51 -10.52
CA SER A 121 -29.32 -8.57 -10.14
C SER A 121 -28.81 -7.23 -9.60
N TYR A 122 -27.59 -7.17 -9.05
CA TYR A 122 -27.10 -5.99 -8.32
C TYR A 122 -25.77 -5.43 -8.85
N ASP A 123 -25.32 -5.82 -10.05
CA ASP A 123 -24.07 -5.36 -10.67
C ASP A 123 -22.80 -5.72 -9.84
N CYS A 124 -22.94 -6.62 -8.85
CA CYS A 124 -21.80 -7.24 -8.19
C CYS A 124 -21.03 -8.05 -9.25
N GLY A 125 -19.70 -8.00 -9.27
CA GLY A 125 -18.87 -8.73 -10.27
C GLY A 125 -18.98 -8.26 -11.73
N LYS A 126 -19.57 -7.07 -11.96
CA LYS A 126 -19.31 -6.26 -13.15
C LYS A 126 -18.36 -5.12 -12.74
N PRO A 127 -17.81 -4.33 -13.68
CA PRO A 127 -17.09 -3.11 -13.31
C PRO A 127 -17.92 -2.20 -12.39
N GLY A 128 -19.24 -2.39 -12.29
CA GLY A 128 -20.07 -1.72 -11.30
C GLY A 128 -19.96 -0.21 -11.44
N ASN A 129 -19.69 0.46 -10.33
CA ASN A 129 -19.40 1.89 -10.31
C ASN A 129 -18.02 2.26 -10.91
N LEU A 130 -17.10 1.33 -11.13
CA LEU A 130 -15.83 1.62 -11.82
C LEU A 130 -16.02 2.05 -13.25
N LYS A 131 -17.18 1.82 -13.88
CA LYS A 131 -17.51 2.46 -15.16
C LYS A 131 -17.47 3.99 -15.08
N TYR A 132 -17.76 4.56 -13.91
CA TYR A 132 -17.66 6.00 -13.63
C TYR A 132 -16.22 6.43 -13.30
N PHE A 133 -15.35 5.47 -12.98
CA PHE A 133 -13.94 5.67 -12.66
C PHE A 133 -13.00 5.08 -13.73
N SER A 134 -13.53 4.69 -14.90
CA SER A 134 -12.80 4.04 -15.99
C SER A 134 -12.07 5.07 -16.87
N PRO A 135 -10.88 4.76 -17.41
CA PRO A 135 -10.13 3.54 -17.15
C PRO A 135 -9.30 3.67 -15.84
N VAL A 136 -9.40 2.69 -14.97
CA VAL A 136 -8.54 2.58 -13.77
C VAL A 136 -7.27 1.86 -14.16
N SER A 137 -6.12 2.41 -13.76
CA SER A 137 -4.83 1.74 -13.87
C SER A 137 -4.64 0.76 -12.72
N ILE A 138 -4.11 -0.43 -13.01
CA ILE A 138 -3.52 -1.31 -12.03
C ILE A 138 -2.10 -0.85 -11.77
N GLY A 139 -1.65 -0.86 -10.53
CA GLY A 139 -0.26 -0.64 -10.16
C GLY A 139 0.25 -1.74 -9.24
N THR A 140 0.99 -1.31 -8.23
CA THR A 140 1.41 -2.16 -7.12
C THR A 140 0.70 -1.70 -5.86
N GLN A 141 0.59 -2.59 -4.88
CA GLN A 141 0.06 -2.25 -3.56
C GLN A 141 1.04 -1.43 -2.73
N TRP A 142 2.31 -1.30 -3.16
CA TRP A 142 3.33 -0.60 -2.42
C TRP A 142 3.40 0.88 -2.81
N HIS A 143 3.38 1.75 -1.81
CA HIS A 143 3.34 3.19 -2.02
C HIS A 143 3.91 3.97 -0.86
N MET A 144 4.15 5.24 -1.14
CA MET A 144 4.44 6.28 -0.15
C MET A 144 3.48 7.42 -0.46
N LEU A 145 2.50 7.66 0.39
CA LEU A 145 1.45 8.66 0.15
C LEU A 145 1.69 9.84 1.08
N THR A 146 1.45 11.05 0.60
CA THR A 146 1.41 12.23 1.46
C THR A 146 0.28 12.11 2.51
N SER A 147 0.35 12.91 3.58
CA SER A 147 -0.76 13.05 4.52
C SER A 147 -2.02 13.63 3.87
N GLY A 148 -1.88 14.54 2.92
CA GLY A 148 -3.01 15.09 2.16
C GLY A 148 -3.79 14.00 1.43
N PHE A 149 -3.10 13.16 0.66
CA PHE A 149 -3.75 12.09 -0.07
C PHE A 149 -4.27 10.98 0.86
N ALA A 150 -3.51 10.60 1.89
CA ALA A 150 -3.99 9.63 2.88
C ALA A 150 -5.25 10.09 3.62
N HIS A 151 -5.38 11.39 3.92
CA HIS A 151 -6.60 11.97 4.49
C HIS A 151 -7.77 11.86 3.49
N HIS A 152 -7.55 12.24 2.23
CA HIS A 152 -8.53 12.10 1.15
C HIS A 152 -9.04 10.66 1.01
N LEU A 153 -8.18 9.65 1.17
CA LEU A 153 -8.58 8.24 1.09
C LEU A 153 -9.59 7.81 2.17
N ILE A 154 -9.51 8.39 3.37
CA ILE A 154 -10.36 8.01 4.51
C ILE A 154 -11.58 8.92 4.71
N SER A 155 -11.55 10.15 4.20
CA SER A 155 -12.59 11.16 4.48
C SER A 155 -13.40 11.60 3.26
N ASP A 156 -12.86 11.51 2.05
CA ASP A 156 -13.52 12.01 0.85
C ASP A 156 -14.55 11.01 0.31
N ILE A 157 -15.74 11.51 -0.03
CA ILE A 157 -16.85 10.66 -0.49
C ILE A 157 -16.51 9.92 -1.78
N LYS A 158 -15.70 10.49 -2.69
CA LYS A 158 -15.30 9.83 -3.94
C LYS A 158 -14.32 8.69 -3.67
N SER A 159 -13.42 8.84 -2.71
CA SER A 159 -12.55 7.75 -2.26
C SER A 159 -13.36 6.61 -1.65
N LEU A 160 -14.34 6.92 -0.80
CA LEU A 160 -15.21 5.92 -0.18
C LEU A 160 -16.10 5.21 -1.23
N GLU A 161 -16.65 5.96 -2.20
CA GLU A 161 -17.37 5.39 -3.35
C GLU A 161 -16.47 4.43 -4.14
N THR A 162 -15.21 4.83 -4.40
CA THR A 162 -14.22 4.00 -5.10
C THR A 162 -13.94 2.70 -4.34
N LEU A 163 -13.71 2.78 -3.02
CA LEU A 163 -13.51 1.62 -2.16
C LEU A 163 -14.68 0.65 -2.24
N MET A 164 -15.91 1.16 -2.09
CA MET A 164 -17.13 0.35 -2.14
C MET A 164 -17.38 -0.25 -3.51
N SER A 165 -16.84 0.35 -4.57
CA SER A 165 -16.91 -0.16 -5.94
C SER A 165 -15.99 -1.37 -6.16
N LEU A 166 -14.90 -1.45 -5.40
CA LEU A 166 -13.88 -2.50 -5.50
C LEU A 166 -14.11 -3.69 -4.55
N LYS A 167 -15.19 -3.68 -3.76
CA LYS A 167 -15.51 -4.76 -2.81
C LYS A 167 -15.74 -6.13 -3.45
N PHE A 168 -16.03 -6.15 -4.76
CA PHE A 168 -16.18 -7.35 -5.57
C PHE A 168 -15.09 -7.42 -6.64
N SER A 169 -13.86 -7.07 -6.26
CA SER A 169 -12.70 -7.17 -7.12
C SER A 169 -11.59 -7.96 -6.46
N TYR A 170 -10.82 -8.63 -7.29
CA TYR A 170 -9.64 -9.38 -6.90
C TYR A 170 -8.40 -8.48 -6.91
N ILE A 171 -7.62 -8.57 -5.82
CA ILE A 171 -6.43 -7.73 -5.55
C ILE A 171 -6.79 -6.23 -5.69
N PRO A 172 -7.78 -5.73 -4.92
CA PRO A 172 -8.17 -4.33 -4.94
C PRO A 172 -7.05 -3.40 -4.46
N ASP A 173 -6.14 -3.90 -3.62
CA ASP A 173 -4.96 -3.20 -3.11
C ASP A 173 -4.00 -2.71 -4.19
N GLU A 174 -4.04 -3.29 -5.40
CA GLU A 174 -3.24 -2.82 -6.55
C GLU A 174 -4.02 -1.91 -7.51
N SER A 175 -5.24 -1.49 -7.17
CA SER A 175 -6.04 -0.61 -8.04
C SER A 175 -6.78 0.50 -7.29
N PHE A 176 -7.10 0.31 -6.01
CA PHE A 176 -7.85 1.27 -5.21
C PHE A 176 -7.14 2.63 -5.12
N TYR A 177 -5.86 2.64 -4.75
CA TYR A 177 -5.09 3.86 -4.58
C TYR A 177 -4.94 4.62 -5.92
N GLN A 178 -4.68 3.88 -7.01
CA GLN A 178 -4.60 4.45 -8.35
C GLN A 178 -5.93 5.04 -8.82
N ALA A 179 -7.04 4.38 -8.49
CA ALA A 179 -8.38 4.87 -8.80
C ALA A 179 -8.73 6.14 -7.99
N ALA A 180 -8.48 6.12 -6.68
CA ALA A 180 -8.76 7.23 -5.78
C ALA A 180 -7.89 8.47 -6.08
N TRP A 181 -6.66 8.28 -6.57
CA TRP A 181 -5.81 9.38 -7.02
C TRP A 181 -6.48 10.23 -8.10
N ARG A 182 -7.34 9.66 -8.96
CA ARG A 182 -8.00 10.41 -10.03
C ARG A 182 -8.92 11.53 -9.54
N THR A 183 -9.39 11.44 -8.30
CA THR A 183 -10.26 12.45 -7.69
C THR A 183 -9.50 13.35 -6.73
N TYR A 184 -8.17 13.23 -6.69
CA TYR A 184 -7.28 14.02 -5.87
C TYR A 184 -6.27 14.78 -6.75
N SER A 185 -6.13 16.08 -6.55
CA SER A 185 -5.34 16.95 -7.44
C SER A 185 -4.42 17.93 -6.71
N GLN A 186 -4.17 17.70 -5.42
CA GLN A 186 -3.45 18.66 -4.58
C GLN A 186 -1.94 18.38 -4.51
N ASP A 187 -1.51 17.16 -4.82
CA ASP A 187 -0.12 16.73 -4.73
C ASP A 187 0.46 16.33 -6.09
N ASP A 188 1.78 16.31 -6.15
CA ASP A 188 2.53 15.77 -7.27
C ASP A 188 2.48 14.23 -7.25
N PHE A 189 2.63 13.63 -8.44
CA PHE A 189 2.60 12.19 -8.63
C PHE A 189 3.90 11.70 -9.25
N GLU A 190 4.52 10.70 -8.61
CA GLU A 190 5.67 9.99 -9.17
C GLU A 190 5.39 8.48 -9.27
N SER A 191 5.59 7.93 -10.47
CA SER A 191 5.38 6.51 -10.72
C SER A 191 6.48 5.62 -10.16
N ASN A 192 7.65 6.19 -9.88
CA ASN A 192 8.75 5.49 -9.21
C ASN A 192 8.49 5.46 -7.71
N TYR A 193 8.04 4.32 -7.19
CA TYR A 193 7.69 4.17 -5.78
C TYR A 193 8.88 3.73 -4.91
N HIS A 194 10.11 3.88 -5.42
CA HIS A 194 11.38 3.64 -4.73
C HIS A 194 11.47 2.29 -3.99
N ARG A 195 10.77 1.29 -4.51
CA ARG A 195 10.76 -0.08 -4.01
C ARG A 195 10.81 -1.04 -5.16
N ASP A 196 11.53 -2.14 -4.96
CA ASP A 196 11.55 -3.22 -5.91
C ASP A 196 11.09 -4.54 -5.28
N THR A 197 10.48 -5.37 -6.12
CA THR A 197 10.13 -6.74 -5.83
C THR A 197 10.83 -7.62 -6.85
N MET A 198 11.59 -8.61 -6.38
CA MET A 198 12.19 -9.59 -7.28
C MET A 198 11.08 -10.38 -7.98
N TRP A 199 10.77 -9.98 -9.21
CA TRP A 199 9.76 -10.60 -10.07
C TRP A 199 10.37 -11.59 -11.07
N ASP A 200 11.68 -11.50 -11.30
CA ASP A 200 12.31 -12.21 -12.42
C ASP A 200 12.84 -13.60 -12.09
N LYS A 201 12.50 -14.50 -13.02
CA LYS A 201 13.14 -15.78 -13.28
C LYS A 201 14.48 -15.46 -13.95
N VAL A 202 15.60 -15.51 -13.23
CA VAL A 202 16.91 -15.50 -13.90
C VAL A 202 16.92 -16.65 -14.89
N THR A 203 17.06 -16.30 -16.17
CA THR A 203 16.74 -17.05 -17.40
C THR A 203 17.59 -18.31 -17.65
N THR A 204 18.30 -18.80 -16.63
CA THR A 204 19.05 -20.05 -16.64
C THR A 204 18.65 -21.01 -15.50
N SER A 205 17.83 -20.56 -14.54
CA SER A 205 17.35 -21.39 -13.43
C SER A 205 15.84 -21.55 -13.52
N GLN A 206 15.34 -22.78 -13.36
CA GLN A 206 13.92 -23.14 -13.51
C GLN A 206 13.00 -22.60 -12.39
N HIS A 207 13.36 -21.52 -11.71
CA HIS A 207 12.60 -20.99 -10.57
C HIS A 207 12.31 -19.48 -10.71
N SER A 208 11.03 -19.12 -10.66
CA SER A 208 10.61 -17.75 -10.34
C SER A 208 10.97 -17.48 -8.89
N ARG A 209 11.98 -16.65 -8.67
CA ARG A 209 12.45 -16.33 -7.33
C ARG A 209 11.73 -15.09 -6.82
N TYR A 210 10.88 -15.28 -5.82
CA TYR A 210 10.15 -14.21 -5.13
C TYR A 210 10.85 -13.74 -3.84
N SER A 211 12.16 -13.99 -3.72
CA SER A 211 12.99 -13.65 -2.57
C SER A 211 14.18 -12.81 -3.00
N VAL A 212 14.73 -12.03 -2.07
CA VAL A 212 16.07 -11.44 -2.18
C VAL A 212 17.06 -12.37 -1.49
N ASP A 213 18.17 -12.67 -2.14
CA ASP A 213 19.26 -13.50 -1.65
C ASP A 213 20.58 -12.72 -1.78
N LEU A 214 21.65 -13.31 -1.26
CA LEU A 214 22.95 -12.65 -1.16
C LEU A 214 23.54 -12.25 -2.52
N GLU A 215 23.28 -13.04 -3.56
CA GLU A 215 23.79 -12.80 -4.92
C GLU A 215 23.17 -11.56 -5.59
N ASP A 216 21.98 -11.14 -5.15
CA ASP A 216 21.31 -9.97 -5.74
C ASP A 216 21.90 -8.66 -5.21
N LEU A 217 22.56 -8.68 -4.05
CA LEU A 217 22.89 -7.47 -3.31
C LEU A 217 23.81 -6.51 -4.10
N ASP A 218 24.60 -7.02 -5.05
CA ASP A 218 25.47 -6.21 -5.91
C ASP A 218 24.73 -5.57 -7.11
N THR A 219 23.55 -6.08 -7.47
CA THR A 219 22.78 -5.62 -8.63
C THR A 219 21.61 -4.70 -8.26
N ILE A 220 21.29 -4.58 -6.96
CA ILE A 220 20.22 -3.71 -6.45
C ILE A 220 20.44 -2.24 -6.91
N PRO A 221 19.47 -1.64 -7.62
CA PRO A 221 19.57 -0.25 -8.05
C PRO A 221 19.70 0.73 -6.87
N LYS A 222 20.68 1.64 -6.97
CA LYS A 222 21.03 2.59 -5.88
C LYS A 222 19.94 3.61 -5.53
N HIS A 223 18.96 3.83 -6.40
CA HIS A 223 17.88 4.80 -6.18
C HIS A 223 16.71 4.22 -5.36
N LEU A 224 16.72 2.91 -5.09
CA LEU A 224 15.69 2.27 -4.27
C LEU A 224 15.88 2.61 -2.79
N MET A 225 14.76 2.74 -2.10
CA MET A 225 14.69 2.91 -0.64
C MET A 225 14.34 1.62 0.07
N PHE A 226 13.55 0.75 -0.58
CA PHE A 226 13.10 -0.51 0.00
C PHE A 226 13.24 -1.65 -1.00
N ILE A 227 13.38 -2.87 -0.47
CA ILE A 227 13.39 -4.09 -1.26
C ILE A 227 12.58 -5.19 -0.59
N ARG A 228 11.99 -6.07 -1.40
CA ARG A 228 11.25 -7.24 -0.94
C ARG A 228 11.39 -8.42 -1.92
N LYS A 229 11.27 -9.68 -1.48
CA LYS A 229 10.97 -10.14 -0.11
C LYS A 229 12.22 -10.73 0.56
N VAL A 230 12.59 -10.20 1.72
CA VAL A 230 13.76 -10.65 2.47
C VAL A 230 13.32 -11.59 3.59
N TYR A 231 13.53 -12.89 3.40
CA TYR A 231 13.06 -13.93 4.33
C TYR A 231 14.07 -14.31 5.42
N THR A 232 15.36 -14.38 5.08
CA THR A 232 16.38 -14.95 5.99
C THR A 232 17.14 -13.87 6.73
N ASN A 233 17.52 -14.15 7.98
CA ASN A 233 18.35 -13.22 8.77
C ASN A 233 19.72 -12.98 8.13
N GLN A 234 20.30 -14.00 7.47
CA GLN A 234 21.57 -13.85 6.78
C GLN A 234 21.52 -12.73 5.71
N VAL A 235 20.45 -12.69 4.91
CA VAL A 235 20.28 -11.63 3.90
C VAL A 235 19.98 -10.28 4.57
N LYS A 236 19.20 -10.25 5.66
CA LYS A 236 18.95 -9.02 6.42
C LYS A 236 20.23 -8.40 6.95
N GLU A 237 21.09 -9.18 7.59
CA GLU A 237 22.38 -8.70 8.11
C GLU A 237 23.31 -8.22 6.98
N ALA A 238 23.31 -8.92 5.84
CA ALA A 238 24.08 -8.48 4.67
C ALA A 238 23.57 -7.15 4.10
N ILE A 239 22.24 -6.93 4.06
CA ILE A 239 21.65 -5.65 3.67
C ILE A 239 22.06 -4.55 4.65
N ILE A 240 21.95 -4.81 5.97
CA ILE A 240 22.33 -3.84 7.00
C ILE A 240 23.80 -3.45 6.84
N SER A 241 24.69 -4.45 6.79
CA SER A 241 26.13 -4.24 6.66
C SER A 241 26.49 -3.47 5.39
N LYS A 242 25.80 -3.72 4.27
CA LYS A 242 26.14 -3.14 2.98
C LYS A 242 25.55 -1.75 2.73
N PHE A 243 24.31 -1.52 3.15
CA PHE A 243 23.54 -0.34 2.75
C PHE A 243 23.24 0.62 3.90
N LEU A 244 23.29 0.15 5.15
CA LEU A 244 22.79 0.91 6.31
C LEU A 244 23.88 1.25 7.34
N THR A 245 25.10 0.76 7.17
CA THR A 245 26.25 1.21 7.96
C THR A 245 26.74 2.55 7.42
N VAL A 246 26.86 3.53 8.32
CA VAL A 246 27.37 4.89 8.05
C VAL A 246 28.82 4.96 8.49
#